data_AF-E6VL74-F1
#
_entry.id   AF-E6VL74-F1
#
_cell.length_a   1.000
_cell.length_b   1.000
_cell.length_c   1.000
_cell.angle_alpha   90.00
_cell.angle_beta   90.00
_cell.angle_gamma   90.00
#
_symmetry.space_group_name_H-M   'P 1'
#
loop_
_entity.id
_entity.type
_entity.pdbx_description
1 polymer ?
#
loop_
_entity_poly.entity_id
_entity_poly.type
_entity_poly.pdbx_seq_one_letter_code
_entity_poly.pdbx_strand_id
1 'polypeptide(L)'
;MARRPILVEARYRSDLERKVADQLDGAGVPYDFEGQWVRYTVPAREAKYLPDFTIRGTDIIIEAKGRFGGHKSDASGAQERQKMILLKEQHPDKRFVIVFQNAKKPIYKGSKTTYAKWATDHGFEWSDRGVVPASLINELKKTSTK
;
A
#
# COMPACT_ATOMS: atom_id res chain seq x y z
N MET A 1 -1.22 -9.30 49.50
CA MET A 1 -0.36 -9.68 48.35
C MET A 1 -1.24 -9.81 47.12
N ALA A 2 -1.03 -9.01 46.08
CA ALA A 2 -1.82 -9.10 44.85
C ALA A 2 -1.41 -10.35 44.07
N ARG A 3 -2.35 -11.27 43.81
CA ARG A 3 -2.16 -12.41 42.91
C ARG A 3 -1.97 -11.87 41.50
N ARG A 4 -0.76 -11.96 40.95
CA ARG A 4 -0.51 -11.77 39.52
C ARG A 4 -1.24 -12.88 38.74
N PRO A 5 -1.97 -12.57 37.66
CA PRO A 5 -2.56 -13.59 36.83
C PRO A 5 -1.46 -14.42 36.16
N ILE A 6 -1.64 -15.74 36.12
CA ILE A 6 -0.79 -16.66 35.34
C ILE A 6 -1.17 -16.44 33.89
N LEU A 7 -0.29 -15.82 33.11
CA LEU A 7 -0.45 -15.69 31.67
C LEU A 7 -0.02 -17.02 31.05
N VAL A 8 -0.98 -17.87 30.67
CA VAL A 8 -0.71 -19.07 29.89
C VAL A 8 -0.67 -18.63 28.43
N GLU A 9 0.54 -18.56 27.85
CA GLU A 9 0.66 -18.39 26.41
C GLU A 9 0.16 -19.66 25.71
N ALA A 10 -0.83 -19.51 24.83
CA ALA A 10 -1.27 -20.63 24.01
C ALA A 10 -0.14 -21.00 23.03
N ARG A 11 0.29 -22.27 23.06
CA ARG A 11 1.30 -22.82 22.12
C ARG A 11 0.92 -22.57 20.65
N TYR A 12 -0.38 -22.50 20.35
CA TYR A 12 -0.93 -22.27 19.03
C TYR A 12 -1.60 -20.89 18.95
N ARG A 13 -1.46 -20.24 17.79
CA ARG A 13 -1.98 -18.90 17.51
C ARG A 13 -3.44 -18.92 17.03
N SER A 14 -3.95 -20.09 16.66
CA SER A 14 -5.35 -20.26 16.27
C SER A 14 -5.94 -21.59 16.72
N ASP A 15 -7.27 -21.63 16.80
CA ASP A 15 -8.02 -22.86 17.08
C ASP A 15 -7.80 -23.93 16.00
N LEU A 16 -7.56 -23.51 14.77
CA LEU A 16 -7.28 -24.42 13.67
C LEU A 16 -5.93 -25.12 13.87
N GLU A 17 -4.87 -24.37 14.20
CA GLU A 17 -3.55 -24.92 14.48
C GLU A 17 -3.60 -25.94 15.62
N ARG A 18 -4.32 -25.63 16.71
CA ARG A 18 -4.53 -26.58 17.80
C ARG A 18 -5.22 -27.86 17.34
N LYS A 19 -6.32 -27.73 16.60
CA LYS A 19 -7.06 -28.89 16.07
C LYS A 19 -6.20 -29.77 15.16
N VAL A 20 -5.30 -29.18 14.39
CA VAL A 20 -4.37 -29.95 13.52
C VAL A 20 -3.34 -30.68 14.36
N ALA A 21 -2.75 -30.02 15.35
CA ALA A 21 -1.85 -30.65 16.31
C ALA A 21 -2.50 -31.84 17.03
N ASP A 22 -3.72 -31.67 17.56
CA ASP A 22 -4.45 -32.74 18.25
C ASP A 22 -4.67 -33.97 17.34
N GLN A 23 -4.89 -33.74 16.03
CA GLN A 23 -5.01 -34.83 15.04
C GLN A 23 -3.67 -35.55 14.81
N LEU A 24 -2.55 -34.82 14.76
CA LEU A 24 -1.22 -35.40 14.59
C LEU A 24 -0.80 -36.18 15.84
N ASP A 25 -1.03 -35.61 17.02
CA ASP A 25 -0.81 -36.28 18.31
C ASP A 25 -1.67 -37.54 18.43
N GLY A 26 -2.96 -37.45 18.10
CA GLY A 26 -3.89 -38.59 18.09
C GLY A 26 -3.51 -39.69 17.09
N ALA A 27 -2.80 -39.33 16.02
CA ALA A 27 -2.25 -40.27 15.04
C ALA A 27 -0.83 -40.75 15.37
N GLY A 28 -0.22 -40.26 16.46
CA GLY A 28 1.16 -40.59 16.85
C GLY A 28 2.23 -40.07 15.88
N VAL A 29 1.93 -39.01 15.13
CA VAL A 29 2.85 -38.41 14.14
C VAL A 29 3.67 -37.30 14.82
N PRO A 30 5.00 -37.42 14.92
CA PRO A 30 5.83 -36.36 15.49
C PRO A 30 5.91 -35.15 14.54
N TYR A 31 5.88 -33.95 15.11
CA TYR A 31 5.97 -32.70 14.35
C TYR A 31 6.61 -31.57 15.17
N ASP A 32 7.15 -30.58 14.45
CA ASP A 32 7.58 -29.31 15.01
C ASP A 32 6.60 -28.19 14.59
N PHE A 33 6.06 -27.46 15.55
CA PHE A 33 5.23 -26.27 15.27
C PHE A 33 6.12 -25.04 15.10
N GLU A 34 6.03 -24.36 13.96
CA GLU A 34 6.89 -23.22 13.58
C GLU A 34 8.41 -23.51 13.68
N GLY A 35 8.83 -24.77 13.47
CA GLY A 35 10.19 -25.23 13.78
C GLY A 35 11.29 -24.79 12.80
N GLN A 36 10.95 -24.41 11.57
CA GLN A 36 11.95 -24.01 10.57
C GLN A 36 11.43 -22.98 9.56
N TRP A 37 12.34 -22.16 9.04
CA TRP A 37 12.08 -21.25 7.94
C TRP A 37 12.38 -21.92 6.60
N VAL A 38 11.39 -21.95 5.71
CA VAL A 38 11.61 -22.32 4.31
C VAL A 38 11.86 -21.04 3.50
N ARG A 39 13.08 -20.87 3.01
CA ARG A 39 13.46 -19.72 2.19
C ARG A 39 12.92 -19.89 0.76
N TYR A 40 12.40 -18.82 0.20
CA TYR A 40 11.97 -18.78 -1.21
C TYR A 40 12.28 -17.41 -1.82
N THR A 41 12.43 -17.38 -3.15
CA THR A 41 12.64 -16.14 -3.91
C THR A 41 11.35 -15.78 -4.63
N VAL A 42 10.93 -14.52 -4.50
CA VAL A 42 9.90 -13.96 -5.37
C VAL A 42 10.59 -13.44 -6.63
N PRO A 43 10.37 -14.03 -7.81
CA PRO A 43 11.04 -13.60 -9.03
C PRO A 43 10.60 -12.18 -9.42
N ALA A 44 11.49 -11.46 -10.09
CA ALA A 44 11.15 -10.18 -10.69
C ALA A 44 10.03 -10.38 -11.72
N ARG A 45 9.06 -9.46 -11.74
CA ARG A 45 7.99 -9.42 -12.74
C ARG A 45 7.87 -8.02 -13.30
N GLU A 46 7.67 -7.94 -14.61
CA GLU A 46 7.27 -6.69 -15.24
C GLU A 46 5.77 -6.46 -15.06
N ALA A 47 5.38 -5.19 -14.95
CA ALA A 47 4.00 -4.78 -14.82
C ALA A 47 3.76 -3.55 -15.67
N LYS A 48 2.54 -3.44 -16.23
CA LYS A 48 2.12 -2.24 -16.95
C LYS A 48 1.29 -1.35 -16.03
N TYR A 49 1.53 -0.05 -16.10
CA TYR A 49 0.74 0.97 -15.44
C TYR A 49 0.09 1.85 -16.49
N LEU A 50 -1.23 2.00 -16.41
CA LEU A 50 -2.01 2.93 -17.22
C LEU A 50 -2.39 4.10 -16.31
N PRO A 51 -1.80 5.29 -16.48
CA PRO A 51 -2.16 6.45 -15.70
C PRO A 51 -3.54 6.99 -16.10
N ASP A 52 -4.21 7.67 -15.17
CA ASP A 52 -5.51 8.31 -15.46
C ASP A 52 -5.38 9.43 -16.51
N PHE A 53 -4.32 10.25 -16.42
CA PHE A 53 -4.06 11.34 -17.36
C PHE A 53 -2.57 11.50 -17.66
N THR A 54 -2.24 11.57 -18.95
CA THR A 54 -0.92 11.95 -19.46
C THR A 54 -1.02 13.26 -20.22
N ILE A 55 -0.15 14.22 -19.92
CA ILE A 55 -0.18 15.51 -20.61
C ILE A 55 0.68 15.46 -21.87
N ARG A 56 0.10 15.82 -23.01
CA ARG A 56 0.81 15.76 -24.30
C ARG A 56 2.00 16.71 -24.30
N GLY A 57 3.15 16.22 -24.76
CA GLY A 57 4.38 17.00 -24.86
C GLY A 57 5.10 17.22 -23.52
N THR A 58 4.70 16.54 -22.44
CA THR A 58 5.39 16.61 -21.15
C THR A 58 5.50 15.23 -20.50
N ASP A 59 6.36 15.13 -19.49
CA ASP A 59 6.52 13.94 -18.65
C ASP A 59 5.60 13.96 -17.41
N ILE A 60 4.57 14.81 -17.42
CA ILE A 60 3.64 14.98 -16.31
C ILE A 60 2.52 13.95 -16.41
N ILE A 61 2.34 13.23 -15.32
CA ILE A 61 1.29 12.24 -15.11
C ILE A 61 0.41 12.72 -13.96
N ILE A 62 -0.91 12.74 -14.17
CA ILE A 62 -1.88 13.05 -13.13
C ILE A 62 -2.72 11.81 -12.84
N GLU A 63 -2.78 11.41 -11.58
CA GLU A 63 -3.58 10.28 -11.10
C GLU A 63 -4.69 10.77 -10.17
N ALA A 64 -5.95 10.48 -10.49
CA ALA A 64 -7.09 10.86 -9.67
C ALA A 64 -7.46 9.71 -8.71
N LYS A 65 -7.58 10.01 -7.41
CA LYS A 65 -7.83 8.99 -6.38
C LYS A 65 -8.93 9.39 -5.41
N GLY A 66 -10.07 8.69 -5.50
CA GLY A 66 -11.13 8.75 -4.49
C GLY A 66 -10.82 7.90 -3.24
N ARG A 67 -10.35 6.67 -3.47
CA ARG A 67 -9.86 5.76 -2.43
C ARG A 67 -8.40 5.41 -2.75
N PHE A 68 -7.51 5.77 -1.84
CA PHE A 68 -6.08 5.51 -1.94
C PHE A 68 -5.71 4.33 -1.02
N GLY A 69 -6.41 3.22 -1.28
CA GLY A 69 -6.50 2.08 -0.39
C GLY A 69 -7.10 0.85 -1.07
N GLY A 70 -7.12 0.81 -2.41
CA GLY A 70 -7.68 -0.30 -3.18
C GLY A 70 -9.20 -0.31 -3.24
N HIS A 71 -9.74 -0.74 -4.38
CA HIS A 71 -11.19 -0.87 -4.58
C HIS A 71 -11.81 -2.06 -3.83
N LYS A 72 -11.00 -3.02 -3.35
CA LYS A 72 -11.47 -4.31 -2.83
C LYS A 72 -11.11 -4.59 -1.37
N SER A 73 -9.93 -4.16 -0.90
CA SER A 73 -9.45 -4.39 0.47
C SER A 73 -8.27 -3.50 0.86
N ASP A 74 -7.99 -3.34 2.15
CA ASP A 74 -6.83 -2.58 2.62
C ASP A 74 -5.49 -3.15 2.12
N ALA A 75 -5.42 -4.48 1.92
CA ALA A 75 -4.26 -5.15 1.31
C ALA A 75 -4.05 -4.72 -0.15
N SER A 76 -5.12 -4.62 -0.95
CA SER A 76 -5.03 -4.06 -2.31
C SER A 76 -4.57 -2.60 -2.30
N GLY A 77 -4.89 -1.85 -1.25
CA GLY A 77 -4.38 -0.50 -1.03
C GLY A 77 -2.88 -0.41 -0.77
N ALA A 78 -2.33 -1.33 0.00
CA ALA A 78 -0.89 -1.39 0.21
C ALA A 78 -0.14 -1.66 -1.10
N GLN A 79 -0.68 -2.55 -1.93
CA GLN A 79 -0.12 -2.87 -3.25
C GLN A 79 -0.19 -1.66 -4.22
N GLU A 80 -1.29 -0.92 -4.23
CA GLU A 80 -1.42 0.31 -5.04
C GLU A 80 -0.39 1.37 -4.65
N ARG A 81 -0.17 1.58 -3.35
CA ARG A 81 0.82 2.53 -2.84
C ARG A 81 2.25 2.10 -3.16
N GLN A 82 2.56 0.81 -2.99
CA GLN A 82 3.87 0.27 -3.38
C GLN A 82 4.12 0.42 -4.89
N LYS A 83 3.09 0.21 -5.71
CA LYS A 83 3.17 0.43 -7.17
C LYS A 83 3.56 1.87 -7.50
N MET A 84 2.95 2.87 -6.84
CA MET A 84 3.29 4.28 -7.06
C MET A 84 4.75 4.57 -6.70
N ILE A 85 5.24 4.04 -5.58
CA ILE A 85 6.65 4.17 -5.17
C ILE A 85 7.58 3.60 -6.24
N LEU A 86 7.34 2.36 -6.68
CA LEU A 86 8.15 1.71 -7.71
C LEU A 86 8.14 2.49 -9.03
N LEU A 87 6.99 3.02 -9.45
CA LEU A 87 6.90 3.83 -10.66
C LEU A 87 7.77 5.08 -10.57
N LYS A 88 7.76 5.76 -9.42
CA LYS A 88 8.58 6.94 -9.18
C LYS A 88 10.07 6.60 -9.14
N GLU A 89 10.44 5.50 -8.50
CA GLU A 89 11.84 5.03 -8.42
C GLU A 89 12.38 4.62 -9.79
N GLN A 90 11.57 3.93 -10.59
CA GLN A 90 11.99 3.37 -11.89
C GLN A 90 11.84 4.37 -13.04
N HIS A 91 11.05 5.43 -12.88
CA HIS A 91 10.84 6.49 -13.88
C HIS A 91 11.08 7.89 -13.27
N PRO A 92 12.32 8.22 -12.90
CA PRO A 92 12.65 9.50 -12.28
C PRO A 92 12.44 10.70 -13.21
N ASP A 93 12.33 10.48 -14.52
CA ASP A 93 11.98 11.48 -15.52
C ASP A 93 10.49 11.89 -15.48
N LYS A 94 9.62 11.03 -14.93
CA LYS A 94 8.18 11.28 -14.86
C LYS A 94 7.81 12.06 -13.61
N ARG A 95 6.99 13.10 -13.79
CA ARG A 95 6.43 13.91 -12.70
C ARG A 95 5.02 13.43 -12.38
N PHE A 96 4.88 12.66 -11.29
CA PHE A 96 3.60 12.15 -10.81
C PHE A 96 2.92 13.13 -9.86
N VAL A 97 1.70 13.55 -10.21
CA VAL A 97 0.84 14.40 -9.37
C VAL A 97 -0.43 13.64 -9.01
N ILE A 98 -0.72 13.50 -7.71
CA ILE A 98 -1.88 12.76 -7.23
C ILE A 98 -3.00 13.72 -6.82
N VAL A 99 -4.16 13.62 -7.46
CA VAL A 99 -5.33 14.44 -7.15
C VAL A 99 -6.28 13.61 -6.29
N PHE A 100 -6.28 13.86 -4.97
CA PHE A 100 -7.16 13.17 -4.04
C PHE A 100 -8.54 13.81 -4.01
N GLN A 101 -9.60 12.99 -3.95
CA GLN A 101 -10.94 13.48 -3.64
C GLN A 101 -11.02 14.00 -2.19
N ASN A 102 -10.34 13.32 -1.26
CA ASN A 102 -10.19 13.74 0.13
C ASN A 102 -8.85 13.25 0.68
N ALA A 103 -7.86 14.13 0.73
CA ALA A 103 -6.51 13.84 1.15
C ALA A 103 -6.37 13.63 2.68
N LYS A 104 -7.38 14.01 3.46
CA LYS A 104 -7.44 13.81 4.92
C LYS A 104 -7.86 12.38 5.30
N LYS A 105 -8.33 11.57 4.35
CA LYS A 105 -8.70 10.18 4.63
C LYS A 105 -7.49 9.37 5.08
N PRO A 106 -7.64 8.46 6.05
CA PRO A 106 -6.58 7.55 6.46
C PRO A 106 -6.32 6.49 5.38
N ILE A 107 -5.06 6.04 5.23
CA ILE A 107 -4.63 5.03 4.22
C ILE A 107 -5.31 3.66 4.36
N TYR A 108 -5.86 3.36 5.53
CA TYR A 108 -6.74 2.24 5.85
C TYR A 108 -7.54 2.57 7.12
N LYS A 109 -8.54 1.77 7.47
CA LYS A 109 -9.39 2.04 8.65
C LYS A 109 -8.55 2.01 9.94
N GLY A 110 -8.53 3.12 10.68
CA GLY A 110 -7.78 3.25 11.94
C GLY A 110 -6.33 3.71 11.79
N SER A 111 -5.83 3.91 10.57
CA SER A 111 -4.49 4.47 10.37
C SER A 111 -4.41 5.92 10.87
N LYS A 112 -3.28 6.27 11.50
CA LYS A 112 -2.92 7.67 11.83
C LYS A 112 -2.34 8.42 10.62
N THR A 113 -1.95 7.69 9.57
CA THR A 113 -1.39 8.25 8.34
C THR A 113 -2.52 8.53 7.35
N THR A 114 -2.61 9.79 6.91
CA THR A 114 -3.55 10.24 5.88
C THR A 114 -2.96 10.07 4.47
N TYR A 115 -3.80 10.19 3.44
CA TYR A 115 -3.33 10.18 2.05
C TYR A 115 -2.34 11.31 1.78
N ALA A 116 -2.65 12.52 2.24
CA ALA A 116 -1.77 13.68 2.20
C ALA A 116 -0.42 13.39 2.84
N LYS A 117 -0.45 12.86 4.08
CA LYS A 117 0.78 12.53 4.81
C LYS A 117 1.61 11.49 4.05
N TRP A 118 0.97 10.43 3.56
CA TRP A 118 1.67 9.41 2.77
C TRP A 118 2.31 10.00 1.52
N ALA A 119 1.59 10.83 0.77
CA ALA A 119 2.10 11.43 -0.46
C ALA A 119 3.30 12.34 -0.17
N THR A 120 3.20 13.21 0.85
CA THR A 120 4.31 14.05 1.30
C THR A 120 5.52 13.22 1.75
N ASP A 121 5.31 12.20 2.59
CA ASP A 121 6.39 11.36 3.11
C ASP A 121 7.16 10.61 2.00
N HIS A 122 6.50 10.28 0.89
CA HIS A 122 7.11 9.61 -0.28
C HIS A 122 7.45 10.60 -1.42
N GLY A 123 7.34 11.90 -1.17
CA GLY A 123 7.69 12.97 -2.09
C GLY A 123 6.82 13.04 -3.36
N PHE A 124 5.56 12.66 -3.30
CA PHE A 124 4.60 12.89 -4.38
C PHE A 124 4.01 14.29 -4.26
N GLU A 125 3.91 14.99 -5.39
CA GLU A 125 3.05 16.17 -5.48
C GLU A 125 1.59 15.73 -5.42
N TRP A 126 0.78 16.48 -4.70
CA TRP A 126 -0.62 16.13 -4.54
C TRP A 126 -1.53 17.33 -4.36
N SER A 127 -2.83 17.10 -4.58
CA SER A 127 -3.88 18.06 -4.29
C SER A 127 -5.10 17.39 -3.63
N ASP A 128 -6.00 18.21 -3.08
CA ASP A 128 -7.19 17.77 -2.37
C ASP A 128 -8.47 18.19 -3.11
N ARG A 129 -9.61 17.62 -2.68
CA ARG A 129 -10.96 17.95 -3.16
C ARG A 129 -11.19 17.70 -4.65
N GLY A 130 -10.37 16.86 -5.28
CA GLY A 130 -10.50 16.55 -6.71
C GLY A 130 -10.09 17.70 -7.63
N VAL A 131 -9.30 18.67 -7.14
CA VAL A 131 -8.94 19.88 -7.89
C VAL A 131 -7.48 19.81 -8.34
N VAL A 132 -7.23 19.94 -9.64
CA VAL A 132 -5.87 20.12 -10.18
C VAL A 132 -5.38 21.53 -9.79
N PRO A 133 -4.17 21.69 -9.19
CA PRO A 133 -3.68 23.01 -8.79
C PRO A 133 -3.62 24.01 -9.94
N ALA A 134 -4.07 25.24 -9.71
CA ALA A 134 -4.02 26.31 -10.72
C ALA A 134 -2.59 26.59 -11.21
N SER A 135 -1.59 26.45 -10.33
CA SER A 135 -0.16 26.56 -10.67
C SER A 135 0.23 25.55 -11.75
N LEU A 136 -0.15 24.28 -11.58
CA LEU A 136 0.10 23.23 -12.55
C LEU A 136 -0.63 23.51 -13.87
N ILE A 137 -1.90 23.90 -13.83
CA ILE A 137 -2.65 24.26 -15.06
C ILE A 137 -1.95 25.38 -15.83
N ASN A 138 -1.48 26.40 -15.13
CA ASN A 138 -0.78 27.53 -15.75
C ASN A 138 0.58 27.12 -16.33
N GLU A 139 1.31 26.23 -15.65
CA GLU A 139 2.55 25.63 -16.15
C GLU A 139 2.30 24.86 -17.46
N LEU A 140 1.28 24.01 -17.48
CA LEU A 140 0.91 23.21 -18.65
C LEU A 140 0.55 24.10 -19.85
N LYS A 141 -0.24 25.17 -19.63
CA LYS A 141 -0.61 26.13 -20.69
C LYS A 141 0.60 26.83 -21.33
N LYS A 142 1.62 27.16 -20.54
CA LYS A 142 2.86 27.79 -21.06
C LYS A 142 3.62 26.85 -21.98
N THR A 143 3.60 25.55 -21.65
CA THR A 143 4.31 24.52 -22.41
C THR A 143 3.63 24.25 -23.75
N SER A 144 2.30 24.34 -23.83
CA SER A 144 1.56 24.14 -25.09
C SER A 144 1.60 25.34 -26.06
N THR A 145 2.08 26.50 -25.62
CA THR A 145 2.15 27.72 -26.47
C THR A 145 3.54 27.90 -27.11
N LYS A 146 4.49 27.02 -26.81
CA LYS A 146 5.79 26.93 -27.49
C LYS A 146 5.75 25.80 -28.51
#